data_AF-A0A8D9EGV2-F1
#
_entry.id   AF-A0A8D9EGV2-F1
#
_cell.length_a   1.000
_cell.length_b   1.000
_cell.length_c   1.000
_cell.angle_alpha   90.00
_cell.angle_beta   90.00
_cell.angle_gamma   90.00
#
_symmetry.space_group_name_H-M   'P 1'
#
loop_
_entity.id
_entity.type
_entity.pdbx_description
1 polymer ?
#
loop_
_entity_poly.entity_id
_entity_poly.type
_entity_poly.pdbx_seq_one_letter_code
_entity_poly.pdbx_strand_id
1 'polypeptide(L)'
;SGRVLIRQGRVSGAVLCVARVVSGGLFWAGTDKGMITSILCDNVGRLSKGKRLVLSQDSPITCLSWRSWISREARDPTLLVNIAANAVCILKVLDKDGTVQLKRKFNINHKSGKYLVRSTFCPIMSFREGACVVTGSEDSCVYFLDIQSKEQRNAVNKLQGHACPVLGVSFNYDESLLATSDHQGLLILWSREKH
;
A
#
# COMPACT_ATOMS: atom_id res chain seq x y z
N SER A 1 -30.38 -1.05 20.68
CA SER A 1 -28.96 -1.22 21.08
C SER A 1 -28.29 -2.19 20.09
N GLY A 2 -27.25 -1.75 19.39
CA GLY A 2 -26.54 -2.62 18.44
C GLY A 2 -25.60 -3.57 19.20
N ARG A 3 -25.81 -4.88 19.11
CA ARG A 3 -24.85 -5.86 19.64
C ARG A 3 -23.65 -5.92 18.70
N VAL A 4 -22.45 -5.65 19.23
CA VAL A 4 -21.19 -5.85 18.51
C VAL A 4 -20.86 -7.35 18.50
N LEU A 5 -20.84 -7.96 17.33
CA LEU A 5 -20.42 -9.35 17.17
C LEU A 5 -18.89 -9.41 17.02
N ILE A 6 -18.23 -10.13 17.92
CA ILE A 6 -16.78 -10.35 17.87
C ILE A 6 -16.48 -11.64 17.09
N ARG A 7 -15.55 -11.55 16.14
CA ARG A 7 -15.07 -12.65 15.30
C ARG A 7 -13.56 -12.53 15.18
N GLN A 8 -12.85 -13.65 15.27
CA GLN A 8 -11.40 -13.67 15.38
C GLN A 8 -10.80 -14.72 14.45
N GLY A 9 -9.64 -14.39 13.88
CA GLY A 9 -8.80 -15.29 13.11
C GLY A 9 -7.34 -14.99 13.43
N ARG A 10 -6.44 -15.97 13.27
CA ARG A 10 -5.01 -15.81 13.54
C ARG A 10 -4.20 -15.99 12.27
N VAL A 11 -3.34 -15.06 11.91
CA VAL A 11 -2.31 -15.29 10.88
C VAL A 11 -0.96 -15.62 11.53
N SER A 12 0.02 -16.06 10.74
CA SER A 12 1.36 -16.33 11.25
C SER A 12 2.17 -15.04 11.28
N GLY A 13 2.75 -14.70 12.43
CA GLY A 13 3.46 -13.43 12.66
C GLY A 13 2.57 -12.31 13.21
N ALA A 14 3.19 -11.21 13.61
CA ALA A 14 2.49 -10.00 14.03
C ALA A 14 1.90 -9.30 12.81
N VAL A 15 0.62 -8.94 12.87
CA VAL A 15 -0.04 -8.17 11.81
C VAL A 15 0.34 -6.70 11.96
N LEU A 16 0.95 -6.14 10.92
CA LEU A 16 1.37 -4.74 10.91
C LEU A 16 0.45 -3.85 10.07
N CYS A 17 -0.23 -4.45 9.08
CA CYS A 17 -1.16 -3.73 8.21
C CYS A 17 -2.23 -4.66 7.65
N VAL A 18 -3.36 -4.07 7.27
CA VAL A 18 -4.47 -4.76 6.62
C VAL A 18 -4.98 -3.95 5.44
N ALA A 19 -5.44 -4.62 4.39
CA ALA A 19 -6.16 -4.01 3.28
C ALA A 19 -7.47 -4.77 3.03
N ARG A 20 -8.51 -4.06 2.59
CA ARG A 20 -9.84 -4.61 2.35
C ARG A 20 -10.30 -4.27 0.93
N VAL A 21 -10.94 -5.23 0.26
CA VAL A 21 -11.71 -4.98 -0.96
C VAL A 21 -13.00 -4.22 -0.63
N VAL A 22 -13.31 -3.15 -1.37
CA VAL A 22 -14.52 -2.34 -1.14
C VAL A 22 -15.81 -3.16 -1.26
N SER A 23 -15.90 -4.04 -2.26
CA SER A 23 -17.02 -4.95 -2.46
C SER A 23 -16.68 -6.36 -1.93
N GLY A 24 -17.33 -6.76 -0.83
CA GLY A 24 -17.23 -8.11 -0.28
C GLY A 24 -16.47 -8.23 1.05
N GLY A 25 -16.21 -9.48 1.41
CA GLY A 25 -15.57 -9.87 2.66
C GLY A 25 -14.10 -10.29 2.52
N LEU A 26 -13.40 -9.86 1.47
CA LEU A 26 -11.99 -10.20 1.27
C LEU A 26 -11.07 -9.14 1.89
N PHE A 27 -10.11 -9.63 2.68
CA PHE A 27 -9.08 -8.86 3.34
C PHE A 27 -7.70 -9.47 3.08
N TRP A 28 -6.66 -8.68 3.24
CA TRP A 28 -5.28 -9.15 3.33
C TRP A 28 -4.65 -8.61 4.60
N ALA A 29 -3.86 -9.45 5.25
CA ALA A 29 -3.02 -9.07 6.39
C ALA A 29 -1.54 -9.18 5.99
N GLY A 30 -0.78 -8.11 6.18
CA GLY A 30 0.67 -8.05 6.02
C GLY A 30 1.35 -8.18 7.38
N THR A 31 2.43 -8.95 7.44
CA THR A 31 3.05 -9.37 8.71
C THR A 31 4.52 -8.98 8.81
N ASP A 32 5.04 -8.97 10.04
CA ASP A 32 6.46 -8.82 10.36
C ASP A 32 7.36 -9.89 9.72
N LYS A 33 6.79 -11.05 9.38
CA LYS A 33 7.44 -12.16 8.68
C LYS A 33 7.51 -12.02 7.16
N GLY A 34 7.08 -10.90 6.59
CA GLY A 34 7.12 -10.68 5.15
C GLY A 34 6.07 -11.46 4.35
N MET A 35 5.01 -11.89 5.05
CA MET A 35 3.91 -12.65 4.46
C MET A 35 2.66 -11.80 4.31
N ILE A 36 1.98 -11.98 3.18
CA ILE A 36 0.60 -11.56 2.96
C ILE A 36 -0.28 -12.80 3.07
N THR A 37 -1.32 -12.72 3.89
CA THR A 37 -2.35 -13.76 3.99
C THR A 37 -3.71 -13.17 3.68
N SER A 38 -4.44 -13.75 2.72
CA SER A 38 -5.83 -13.39 2.49
C SER A 38 -6.75 -14.01 3.54
N ILE A 39 -7.79 -13.27 3.89
CA ILE A 39 -8.79 -13.66 4.87
C ILE A 39 -10.15 -13.36 4.24
N LEU A 40 -11.01 -14.36 4.21
CA LEU A 40 -12.36 -14.26 3.69
C LEU A 40 -13.33 -14.14 4.86
N CYS A 41 -14.33 -13.30 4.68
CA CYS A 41 -15.43 -13.08 5.59
C CYS A 41 -16.72 -13.38 4.85
N ASP A 42 -17.50 -14.36 5.33
CA ASP A 42 -18.80 -14.66 4.75
C ASP A 42 -19.86 -13.60 5.15
N ASN A 43 -21.05 -13.70 4.57
CA ASN A 43 -22.14 -12.76 4.83
C ASN A 43 -22.66 -12.80 6.29
N VAL A 44 -22.28 -13.83 7.05
CA VAL A 44 -22.64 -14.02 8.47
C VAL A 44 -21.48 -13.60 9.40
N GLY A 45 -20.38 -13.10 8.83
CA GLY A 45 -19.22 -12.59 9.54
C GLY A 45 -18.20 -13.67 9.96
N ARG A 46 -18.28 -14.91 9.46
CA ARG A 46 -17.28 -15.94 9.77
C ARG A 46 -16.02 -15.70 8.96
N LEU A 47 -14.87 -15.77 9.63
CA LEU A 47 -13.56 -15.61 9.01
C LEU A 47 -12.97 -16.97 8.63
N SER A 48 -12.51 -17.10 7.40
CA SER A 48 -11.69 -18.22 6.93
C SER A 48 -10.37 -17.72 6.35
N LYS A 49 -9.31 -18.51 6.54
CA LYS A 49 -8.01 -18.22 5.94
C LYS A 49 -8.06 -18.58 4.46
N GLY A 50 -7.60 -17.67 3.62
CA GLY A 50 -7.41 -17.92 2.20
C GLY A 50 -5.95 -18.24 1.88
N LYS A 51 -5.45 -17.63 0.82
CA LYS A 51 -4.13 -17.83 0.23
C LYS A 51 -3.05 -17.08 1.00
N ARG A 52 -1.83 -17.60 0.92
CA ARG A 52 -0.65 -16.98 1.52
C ARG A 52 0.43 -16.79 0.48
N LEU A 53 1.05 -15.60 0.47
CA LEU A 53 2.20 -15.26 -0.34
C LEU A 53 3.33 -14.75 0.56
N VAL A 54 4.55 -15.27 0.38
CA VAL A 54 5.76 -14.77 1.03
C VAL A 54 6.51 -13.92 0.01
N LEU A 55 6.68 -12.62 0.28
CA LEU A 55 7.37 -11.71 -0.65
C LEU A 55 8.85 -11.58 -0.35
N SER A 56 9.22 -11.64 0.93
CA SER A 56 10.59 -11.61 1.41
C SER A 56 10.63 -12.24 2.79
N GLN A 57 11.59 -13.14 3.04
CA GLN A 57 11.67 -13.83 4.34
C GLN A 57 12.12 -12.86 5.44
N ASP A 58 11.44 -12.93 6.60
CA ASP A 58 11.73 -12.14 7.81
C ASP A 58 11.88 -10.62 7.60
N SER A 59 11.23 -10.09 6.55
CA SER A 59 11.22 -8.66 6.24
C SER A 59 9.82 -8.09 6.37
N PRO A 60 9.55 -7.19 7.34
CA PRO A 60 8.22 -6.69 7.63
C PRO A 60 7.46 -6.10 6.44
N ILE A 61 6.19 -6.50 6.28
CA ILE A 61 5.23 -5.79 5.43
C ILE A 61 4.59 -4.67 6.24
N THR A 62 4.93 -3.44 5.89
CA THR A 62 4.60 -2.26 6.71
C THR A 62 3.36 -1.52 6.22
N CYS A 63 3.00 -1.72 4.95
CA CYS A 63 1.82 -1.11 4.36
C CYS A 63 1.18 -2.03 3.33
N LEU A 64 -0.15 -2.09 3.35
CA LEU A 64 -0.99 -2.68 2.33
C LEU A 64 -2.06 -1.66 1.95
N SER A 65 -2.26 -1.45 0.66
CA SER A 65 -3.37 -0.64 0.14
C SER A 65 -3.98 -1.34 -1.07
N TRP A 66 -5.30 -1.37 -1.15
CA TRP A 66 -6.04 -1.98 -2.24
C TRP A 66 -6.66 -0.92 -3.13
N ARG A 67 -6.67 -1.17 -4.45
CA ARG A 67 -7.42 -0.36 -5.40
C ARG A 67 -7.94 -1.18 -6.56
N SER A 68 -9.20 -0.95 -6.91
CA SER A 68 -9.77 -1.33 -8.22
C SER A 68 -9.72 -0.12 -9.16
N TRP A 69 -9.41 -0.36 -10.42
CA TRP A 69 -9.36 0.67 -11.45
C TRP A 69 -10.65 0.63 -12.28
N ILE A 70 -11.31 1.77 -12.46
CA ILE A 70 -12.64 1.85 -13.07
C ILE A 70 -12.58 2.01 -14.62
N SER A 71 -11.40 2.01 -15.27
CA SER A 71 -11.33 2.31 -16.71
C SER A 71 -11.88 1.18 -17.60
N ARG A 72 -12.45 1.59 -18.75
CA ARG A 72 -13.04 0.71 -19.79
C ARG A 72 -12.06 -0.31 -20.41
N GLU A 73 -10.76 -0.14 -20.20
CA GLU A 73 -9.70 -1.04 -20.70
C GLU A 73 -9.27 -2.10 -19.68
N ALA A 74 -10.03 -2.27 -18.58
CA ALA A 74 -9.89 -3.30 -17.56
C ALA A 74 -8.47 -3.40 -16.96
N ARG A 75 -8.09 -2.39 -16.18
CA ARG A 75 -6.91 -2.48 -15.31
C ARG A 75 -7.21 -3.44 -14.14
N ASP A 76 -6.32 -4.41 -13.93
CA ASP A 76 -6.50 -5.43 -12.90
C ASP A 76 -6.60 -4.87 -11.47
N PRO A 77 -7.45 -5.43 -10.59
CA PRO A 77 -7.45 -5.09 -9.17
C PRO A 77 -6.05 -5.31 -8.57
N THR A 78 -5.59 -4.33 -7.80
CA THR A 78 -4.17 -4.21 -7.44
C THR A 78 -4.00 -4.00 -5.93
N LEU A 79 -2.98 -4.64 -5.36
CA LEU A 79 -2.44 -4.31 -4.04
C LEU A 79 -1.10 -3.59 -4.17
N LEU A 80 -0.96 -2.52 -3.41
CA LEU A 80 0.28 -1.82 -3.14
C LEU A 80 0.84 -2.33 -1.81
N VAL A 81 2.13 -2.63 -1.79
CA VAL A 81 2.80 -3.27 -0.65
C VAL A 81 4.14 -2.59 -0.37
N ASN A 82 4.37 -2.16 0.86
CA ASN A 82 5.71 -1.77 1.33
C ASN A 82 6.34 -2.93 2.11
N ILE A 83 7.58 -3.26 1.78
CA ILE A 83 8.36 -4.29 2.44
C ILE A 83 9.67 -3.65 2.91
N ALA A 84 10.02 -3.87 4.17
CA ALA A 84 11.29 -3.47 4.78
C ALA A 84 12.49 -4.30 4.25
N ALA A 85 12.55 -4.47 2.94
CA ALA A 85 13.59 -5.13 2.15
C ALA A 85 13.91 -4.27 0.91
N ASN A 86 13.89 -2.95 1.10
CA ASN A 86 14.07 -1.92 0.08
C ASN A 86 13.09 -2.01 -1.09
N ALA A 87 11.82 -2.34 -0.81
CA ALA A 87 10.87 -2.66 -1.87
C ALA A 87 9.48 -2.07 -1.67
N VAL A 88 8.96 -1.48 -2.74
CA VAL A 88 7.53 -1.26 -2.96
C VAL A 88 7.07 -2.17 -4.09
N CYS A 89 6.08 -3.01 -3.82
CA CYS A 89 5.56 -3.98 -4.77
C CYS A 89 4.14 -3.65 -5.19
N ILE A 90 3.85 -3.92 -6.46
CA ILE A 90 2.52 -3.90 -7.05
C ILE A 90 2.15 -5.35 -7.32
N LEU A 91 1.10 -5.82 -6.66
CA LEU A 91 0.56 -7.16 -6.84
C LEU A 91 -0.77 -7.09 -7.59
N LYS A 92 -0.94 -7.97 -8.57
CA LYS A 92 -2.22 -8.21 -9.23
C LYS A 92 -3.04 -9.18 -8.38
N VAL A 93 -4.28 -8.83 -8.06
CA VAL A 93 -5.24 -9.75 -7.46
C VAL A 93 -5.85 -10.60 -8.58
N LEU A 94 -5.77 -11.93 -8.46
CA LEU A 94 -6.13 -12.85 -9.52
C LEU A 94 -7.55 -13.39 -9.40
N ASP A 95 -8.04 -13.56 -8.17
CA ASP A 95 -9.33 -14.21 -7.90
C ASP A 95 -10.01 -13.67 -6.64
N LYS A 96 -11.20 -14.20 -6.37
CA LYS A 96 -12.02 -13.85 -5.20
C LYS A 96 -11.52 -14.47 -3.90
N ASP A 97 -10.63 -15.46 -3.96
CA ASP A 97 -10.02 -16.10 -2.80
C ASP A 97 -8.82 -15.31 -2.27
N GLY A 98 -8.40 -14.29 -3.01
CA GLY A 98 -7.32 -13.38 -2.67
C GLY A 98 -5.95 -13.87 -3.10
N THR A 99 -5.87 -14.74 -4.11
CA THR A 99 -4.60 -15.04 -4.77
C THR A 99 -4.02 -13.77 -5.37
N VAL A 100 -2.73 -13.55 -5.14
CA VAL A 100 -2.01 -12.35 -5.59
C VAL A 100 -0.71 -12.76 -6.28
N GLN A 101 -0.34 -12.02 -7.32
CA GLN A 101 0.88 -12.24 -8.09
C GLN A 101 1.68 -10.94 -8.21
N LEU A 102 3.00 -11.02 -8.04
CA LEU A 102 3.88 -9.88 -8.23
C LEU A 102 3.83 -9.41 -9.70
N LYS A 103 3.48 -8.14 -9.89
CA LYS A 103 3.44 -7.47 -11.20
C LYS A 103 4.64 -6.55 -11.39
N ARG A 104 4.98 -5.77 -10.35
CA ARG A 104 6.13 -4.86 -10.35
C ARG A 104 6.76 -4.74 -8.97
N LYS A 105 8.04 -4.42 -8.95
CA LYS A 105 8.84 -4.12 -7.76
C LYS A 105 9.67 -2.87 -8.04
N PHE A 106 9.62 -1.91 -7.12
CA PHE A 106 10.41 -0.68 -7.13
C PHE A 106 11.39 -0.70 -5.97
N ASN A 107 12.62 -0.26 -6.23
CA ASN A 107 13.63 -0.13 -5.19
C ASN A 107 13.48 1.23 -4.51
N ILE A 108 13.25 1.21 -3.20
CA ILE A 108 13.20 2.40 -2.34
C ILE A 108 14.00 2.13 -1.08
N ASN A 109 14.51 3.16 -0.40
CA ASN A 109 15.23 2.94 0.85
C ASN A 109 14.24 2.64 1.97
N HIS A 110 14.14 1.37 2.34
CA HIS A 110 13.31 0.88 3.43
C HIS A 110 13.87 -0.46 3.88
N LYS A 111 14.97 -0.41 4.64
CA LYS A 111 15.67 -1.62 5.08
C LYS A 111 15.37 -1.94 6.54
N SER A 112 15.09 -0.91 7.33
CA SER A 112 14.84 -1.08 8.76
C SER A 112 13.44 -1.61 9.00
N GLY A 113 13.34 -2.74 9.68
CA GLY A 113 12.06 -3.21 10.24
C GLY A 113 11.48 -2.30 11.33
N LYS A 114 12.26 -1.32 11.83
CA LYS A 114 11.82 -0.35 12.85
C LYS A 114 10.85 0.69 12.30
N TYR A 115 11.00 1.06 11.02
CA TYR A 115 10.23 2.14 10.42
C TYR A 115 9.09 1.57 9.58
N LEU A 116 7.85 1.91 9.95
CA LEU A 116 6.65 1.48 9.22
C LEU A 116 6.36 2.46 8.08
N VAL A 117 7.17 2.42 7.02
CA VAL A 117 7.01 3.26 5.84
C VAL A 117 5.70 2.93 5.13
N ARG A 118 4.89 3.95 4.85
CA ARG A 118 3.60 3.81 4.17
C ARG A 118 3.65 4.31 2.75
N SER A 119 2.77 3.75 1.93
CA SER A 119 2.46 4.23 0.59
C SER A 119 0.97 4.33 0.37
N THR A 120 0.59 5.16 -0.59
CA THR A 120 -0.78 5.26 -1.06
C THR A 120 -0.82 5.36 -2.58
N PHE A 121 -1.91 4.89 -3.18
CA PHE A 121 -2.17 5.23 -4.57
C PHE A 121 -2.39 6.73 -4.70
N CYS A 122 -1.84 7.33 -5.75
CA CYS A 122 -2.22 8.67 -6.13
C CYS A 122 -3.72 8.66 -6.45
N PRO A 123 -4.48 9.66 -6.01
CA PRO A 123 -5.88 9.80 -6.40
C PRO A 123 -6.04 9.88 -7.94
N ILE A 124 -7.26 9.73 -8.47
CA ILE A 124 -7.44 9.64 -9.94
C ILE A 124 -7.15 11.02 -10.54
N MET A 125 -5.89 11.31 -10.88
CA MET A 125 -5.58 12.45 -11.75
C MET A 125 -6.37 12.29 -13.03
N SER A 126 -7.43 13.11 -13.14
CA SER A 126 -8.26 13.37 -14.31
C SER A 126 -7.86 12.61 -15.57
N PHE A 127 -8.30 11.35 -15.72
CA PHE A 127 -8.39 10.59 -16.98
C PHE A 127 -7.21 10.55 -17.98
N ARG A 128 -6.06 11.21 -17.74
CA ARG A 128 -5.14 11.56 -18.83
C ARG A 128 -3.74 10.98 -18.70
N GLU A 129 -3.19 10.74 -17.52
CA GLU A 129 -1.81 10.22 -17.44
C GLU A 129 -1.59 9.25 -16.27
N GLY A 130 -1.33 7.99 -16.61
CA GLY A 130 -0.71 7.01 -15.72
C GLY A 130 -1.54 6.52 -14.52
N ALA A 131 -1.01 5.53 -13.83
CA ALA A 131 -1.38 5.25 -12.45
C ALA A 131 -0.10 5.45 -11.65
N CYS A 132 -0.13 6.31 -10.64
CA CYS A 132 1.02 6.55 -9.79
C CYS A 132 0.72 6.13 -8.35
N VAL A 133 1.79 5.89 -7.60
CA VAL A 133 1.77 5.71 -6.15
C VAL A 133 2.75 6.69 -5.51
N VAL A 134 2.46 7.09 -4.28
CA VAL A 134 3.37 7.86 -3.43
C VAL A 134 3.86 6.98 -2.29
N THR A 135 5.16 6.98 -2.04
CA THR A 135 5.80 6.26 -0.93
C THR A 135 6.71 7.18 -0.14
N GLY A 136 6.71 7.02 1.18
CA GLY A 136 7.81 7.50 2.02
C GLY A 136 9.07 6.65 1.82
N SER A 137 10.17 7.08 2.42
CA SER A 137 11.47 6.40 2.36
C SER A 137 12.34 6.77 3.56
N GLU A 138 13.24 5.87 3.94
CA GLU A 138 14.22 6.05 5.01
C GLU A 138 15.32 7.05 4.67
N ASP A 139 15.47 7.41 3.39
CA ASP A 139 16.36 8.49 2.94
C ASP A 139 15.76 9.90 3.10
N SER A 140 14.72 10.02 3.91
CA SER A 140 14.00 11.28 4.20
C SER A 140 13.30 11.91 3.00
N CYS A 141 13.08 11.14 1.93
CA CYS A 141 12.43 11.63 0.72
C CYS A 141 11.05 11.00 0.52
N VAL A 142 10.25 11.65 -0.31
CA VAL A 142 8.94 11.15 -0.77
C VAL A 142 9.05 10.88 -2.26
N TYR A 143 8.68 9.69 -2.71
CA TYR A 143 8.80 9.30 -4.11
C TYR A 143 7.43 9.09 -4.75
N PHE A 144 7.28 9.62 -5.97
CA PHE A 144 6.19 9.30 -6.87
C PHE A 144 6.67 8.26 -7.87
N LEU A 145 5.99 7.12 -7.92
CA LEU A 145 6.35 6.00 -8.80
C LEU A 145 5.25 5.81 -9.84
N ASP A 146 5.61 5.79 -11.12
CA ASP A 146 4.68 5.42 -12.18
C ASP A 146 4.57 3.89 -12.25
N ILE A 147 3.36 3.40 -12.00
CA ILE A 147 3.02 1.99 -12.03
C ILE A 147 2.31 1.59 -13.32
N GLN A 148 2.49 2.31 -14.42
CA GLN A 148 2.10 1.94 -15.78
C GLN A 148 3.27 1.95 -16.76
N SER A 149 4.20 2.90 -16.68
CA SER A 149 5.35 2.99 -17.60
C SER A 149 6.07 1.65 -17.79
N LYS A 150 6.42 1.35 -19.05
CA LYS A 150 7.24 0.18 -19.40
C LYS A 150 8.73 0.42 -19.12
N GLU A 151 9.12 1.67 -18.91
CA GLU A 151 10.49 2.03 -18.60
C GLU A 151 10.79 1.66 -17.14
N GLN A 152 12.00 1.15 -16.89
CA GLN A 152 12.47 0.81 -15.53
C GLN A 152 12.85 2.04 -14.71
N ARG A 153 12.27 3.21 -14.99
CA ARG A 153 12.55 4.42 -14.23
C ARG A 153 11.83 4.31 -12.89
N ASN A 154 12.59 4.24 -11.80
CA ASN A 154 12.04 3.94 -10.48
C ASN A 154 11.04 5.02 -10.00
N ALA A 155 11.35 6.30 -10.20
CA ALA A 155 10.51 7.42 -9.74
C ALA A 155 10.33 8.48 -10.83
N VAL A 156 9.11 9.02 -10.93
CA VAL A 156 8.76 10.14 -11.81
C VAL A 156 8.90 11.50 -11.13
N ASN A 157 8.84 11.51 -9.79
CA ASN A 157 9.11 12.71 -9.00
C ASN A 157 9.64 12.35 -7.61
N LYS A 158 10.34 13.29 -6.99
CA LYS A 158 10.94 13.19 -5.65
C LYS A 158 10.72 14.51 -4.91
N LEU A 159 10.08 14.45 -3.74
CA LEU A 159 9.97 15.59 -2.84
C LEU A 159 10.99 15.47 -1.72
N GLN A 160 11.63 16.59 -1.38
CA GLN A 160 12.64 16.71 -0.34
C GLN A 160 12.24 17.83 0.62
N GLY A 161 12.48 17.61 1.91
CA GLY A 161 12.13 18.58 2.96
C GLY A 161 12.16 17.97 4.36
N HIS A 162 11.93 16.66 4.48
CA HIS A 162 12.13 15.95 5.74
C HIS A 162 13.62 15.73 6.02
N ALA A 163 13.98 15.73 7.31
CA ALA A 163 15.33 15.44 7.78
C ALA A 163 15.47 14.03 8.40
N CYS A 164 14.37 13.27 8.42
CA CYS A 164 14.29 11.94 9.00
C CYS A 164 13.44 11.01 8.12
N PRO A 165 13.50 9.68 8.35
CA PRO A 165 12.70 8.70 7.61
C PRO A 165 11.22 9.09 7.52
N VAL A 166 10.69 9.14 6.29
CA VAL A 166 9.29 9.46 6.04
C VAL A 166 8.44 8.21 6.27
N LEU A 167 7.50 8.30 7.22
CA LEU A 167 6.69 7.17 7.65
C LEU A 167 5.27 7.24 7.08
N GLY A 168 4.67 8.43 7.09
CA GLY A 168 3.28 8.63 6.65
C GLY A 168 3.18 9.42 5.37
N VAL A 169 2.31 8.98 4.47
CA VAL A 169 1.88 9.70 3.27
C VAL A 169 0.37 9.57 3.14
N SER A 170 -0.35 10.66 2.92
CA SER A 170 -1.80 10.66 2.80
C SER A 170 -2.29 11.83 1.95
N PHE A 171 -3.19 11.56 1.02
CA PHE A 171 -3.89 12.60 0.28
C PHE A 171 -5.16 13.00 1.03
N ASN A 172 -5.54 14.27 0.92
CA ASN A 172 -6.89 14.70 1.31
C ASN A 172 -7.93 14.25 0.27
N TYR A 173 -9.21 14.37 0.63
CA TYR A 173 -10.33 13.85 -0.17
C TYR A 173 -10.44 14.50 -1.56
N ASP A 174 -10.22 15.81 -1.66
CA ASP A 174 -10.29 16.56 -2.93
C ASP A 174 -8.98 16.52 -3.73
N GLU A 175 -8.00 15.75 -3.25
CA GLU A 175 -6.74 15.46 -3.94
C GLU A 175 -5.82 16.68 -4.11
N SER A 176 -6.14 17.83 -3.50
CA SER A 176 -5.36 19.07 -3.63
C SER A 176 -4.13 19.13 -2.73
N LEU A 177 -4.12 18.34 -1.65
CA LEU A 177 -3.04 18.30 -0.66
C LEU A 177 -2.51 16.89 -0.46
N LEU A 178 -1.19 16.79 -0.41
CA LEU A 178 -0.50 15.62 0.11
C LEU A 178 0.08 15.99 1.49
N ALA A 179 -0.25 15.21 2.51
CA ALA A 179 0.38 15.29 3.82
C ALA A 179 1.45 14.20 3.96
N THR A 180 2.64 14.59 4.42
CA THR A 180 3.72 13.65 4.74
C THR A 180 4.25 13.89 6.15
N SER A 181 4.75 12.83 6.79
CA SER A 181 5.29 12.87 8.15
C SER A 181 6.56 12.06 8.27
N ASP A 182 7.50 12.53 9.09
CA ASP A 182 8.70 11.77 9.43
C ASP A 182 8.72 11.24 10.87
N HIS A 183 9.73 10.43 11.16
CA HIS A 183 9.93 9.80 12.47
C HIS A 183 10.08 10.78 13.64
N GLN A 184 10.53 12.02 13.41
CA GLN A 184 10.72 13.02 14.47
C GLN A 184 9.49 13.92 14.66
N GLY A 185 8.40 13.64 13.93
CA GLY A 185 7.14 14.36 14.07
C GLY A 185 7.01 15.61 13.22
N LEU A 186 7.94 15.87 12.28
CA LEU A 186 7.74 16.92 11.29
C LEU A 186 6.65 16.49 10.30
N LEU A 187 5.68 17.37 10.09
CA LEU A 187 4.63 17.24 9.11
C LEU A 187 4.85 18.26 7.99
N ILE A 188 4.74 17.83 6.74
CA ILE A 188 4.79 18.72 5.57
C ILE A 188 3.51 18.54 4.76
N LEU A 189 2.87 19.67 4.41
CA LEU A 189 1.77 19.71 3.46
C LEU A 189 2.30 20.21 2.12
N TRP A 190 2.01 19.43 1.07
CA TRP A 190 2.39 19.75 -0.30
C TRP A 190 1.13 20.10 -1.09
N SER A 191 1.11 21.28 -1.68
CA SER A 191 0.09 21.73 -2.62
C SER A 191 0.73 22.03 -3.97
N ARG A 192 -0.03 21.86 -5.05
CA ARG A 192 0.35 22.44 -6.35
C ARG A 192 -0.08 23.90 -6.38
N GLU A 193 0.80 24.80 -6.80
CA GLU A 193 0.36 26.13 -7.20
C GLU A 193 -0.56 25.99 -8.43
N LYS A 194 -1.72 26.64 -8.36
CA LYS A 194 -2.58 26.82 -9.54
C LYS A 194 -2.02 28.02 -10.28
N HIS A 195 -1.39 27.78 -11.43
CA HIS A 195 -1.16 28.84 -12.42
C HIS A 195 -2.44 29.12 -13.19
#